data_AF-A0A961MV17-F1
#
_entry.id   AF-A0A961MV17-F1
#
_cell.length_a   1.000
_cell.length_b   1.000
_cell.length_c   1.000
_cell.angle_alpha   90.00
_cell.angle_beta   90.00
_cell.angle_gamma   90.00
#
_symmetry.space_group_name_H-M   'P 1'
#
loop_
_entity.id
_entity.type
_entity.pdbx_description
1 polymer ?
#
loop_
_entity_poly.entity_id
_entity_poly.type
_entity_poly.pdbx_seq_one_letter_code
_entity_poly.pdbx_strand_id
1 'polypeptide(L)' 'MRPALVDTIRQGYGLGHLRRDAIAGLTVAIVALPLSMAIAIAAGGTPAMGLYTAIVGGFFISLLGGSRFQIGG' A
#
# COMPACT_ATOMS: atom_id res chain seq x y z
N MET A 1 20.29 13.22 -8.74
CA MET A 1 19.43 12.16 -8.16
C MET A 1 18.59 11.60 -9.30
N ARG A 2 18.80 10.33 -9.69
CA ARG A 2 18.09 9.70 -10.81
C ARG A 2 16.79 9.06 -10.28
N PRO A 3 15.64 9.22 -10.96
CA PRO A 3 14.37 8.71 -10.47
C PRO A 3 14.33 7.18 -10.53
N ALA A 4 14.03 6.54 -9.41
CA ALA A 4 13.98 5.09 -9.23
C ALA A 4 12.97 4.36 -10.16
N LEU A 5 12.02 5.10 -10.75
CA LEU A 5 11.09 4.63 -11.76
C LEU A 5 11.81 4.14 -13.03
N VAL A 6 12.88 4.83 -13.44
CA VAL A 6 13.63 4.49 -14.67
C VAL A 6 14.49 3.24 -14.47
N ASP A 7 15.06 3.06 -13.28
CA ASP A 7 15.81 1.84 -12.92
C ASP A 7 14.86 0.64 -12.72
N THR A 8 13.61 0.88 -12.30
CA THR A 8 12.63 -0.18 -12.06
C THR A 8 12.17 -0.90 -13.33
N ILE A 9 11.97 -0.12 -14.38
CA ILE A 9 11.56 -0.61 -15.71
C ILE A 9 12.72 -1.27 -16.46
N ARG A 10 13.97 -0.80 -16.27
CA ARG A 10 15.16 -1.33 -16.96
C ARG A 10 15.68 -2.66 -16.44
N GLN A 11 15.35 -3.05 -15.21
CA GLN A 11 15.96 -4.22 -14.53
C GLN A 11 15.18 -5.53 -14.65
N GLY A 12 14.08 -5.58 -15.40
CA GLY A 12 13.28 -6.80 -15.57
C GLY A 12 12.45 -7.13 -14.34
N TYR A 13 11.28 -6.50 -14.21
CA TYR A 13 10.30 -6.82 -13.18
C TYR A 13 9.76 -8.24 -13.42
N GLY A 14 10.38 -9.25 -12.80
CA GLY A 14 9.97 -10.65 -12.94
C GLY A 14 8.80 -11.02 -12.04
N LEU A 15 7.96 -11.97 -12.47
CA LEU A 15 6.82 -12.53 -11.71
C LEU A 15 7.14 -12.93 -10.26
N GLY A 16 8.39 -13.31 -9.97
CA GLY A 16 8.84 -13.65 -8.62
C GLY A 16 8.84 -12.48 -7.63
N HIS A 17 9.11 -11.26 -8.10
CA HIS A 17 9.04 -10.04 -7.27
C HIS A 17 7.60 -9.64 -7.00
N LEU A 18 6.73 -9.69 -8.03
CA LEU A 18 5.31 -9.43 -7.87
C LEU A 18 4.66 -10.35 -6.81
N ARG A 19 5.04 -11.63 -6.78
CA ARG A 19 4.54 -12.59 -5.78
C ARG A 19 4.99 -12.26 -4.37
N ARG A 20 6.24 -11.80 -4.18
CA ARG A 20 6.75 -11.39 -2.87
C ARG A 20 6.07 -10.10 -2.39
N ASP A 21 5.89 -9.14 -3.27
CA ASP A 21 5.20 -7.87 -2.99
C ASP A 21 3.73 -8.10 -2.63
N ALA A 22 3.05 -9.02 -3.34
CA ALA A 22 1.67 -9.38 -3.04
C ALA A 22 1.50 -10.03 -1.64
N ILE A 23 2.43 -10.90 -1.24
CA ILE A 23 2.40 -11.52 0.10
C ILE A 23 2.67 -10.46 1.18
N ALA A 24 3.67 -9.59 0.98
CA ALA A 24 3.96 -8.50 1.91
C ALA A 24 2.78 -7.52 2.02
N GLY A 25 2.20 -7.12 0.89
CA GLY A 25 1.01 -6.27 0.85
C GLY A 25 -0.20 -6.88 1.56
N LEU A 26 -0.41 -8.19 1.41
CA LEU A 26 -1.47 -8.91 2.13
C LEU A 26 -1.25 -8.88 3.65
N THR A 27 -0.02 -9.12 4.11
CA THR A 27 0.28 -9.06 5.56
C THR A 27 0.06 -7.67 6.16
N VAL A 28 0.44 -6.62 5.44
CA VAL A 28 0.21 -5.24 5.87
C VAL A 28 -1.28 -4.90 5.85
N ALA A 29 -2.02 -5.32 4.82
CA ALA A 29 -3.47 -5.08 4.72
C ALA A 29 -4.23 -5.67 5.91
N ILE A 30 -3.87 -6.89 6.35
CA ILE A 30 -4.50 -7.54 7.51
C ILE A 30 -4.35 -6.71 8.78
N VAL A 31 -3.19 -6.08 9.00
CA VAL A 31 -2.93 -5.23 10.18
C VAL A 31 -3.55 -3.83 10.02
N ALA A 32 -3.57 -3.30 8.79
CA ALA A 32 -4.08 -1.95 8.50
C ALA A 32 -5.62 -1.85 8.59
N LEU A 33 -6.35 -2.93 8.25
CA LEU A 33 -7.81 -2.97 8.32
C LEU A 33 -8.38 -2.64 9.72
N PRO A 34 -7.98 -3.34 10.82
CA PRO A 34 -8.48 -3.01 12.15
C PRO A 34 -8.02 -1.63 12.64
N LEU A 35 -6.80 -1.22 12.29
CA LEU A 35 -6.29 0.12 12.62
C LEU A 35 -7.14 1.22 11.98
N SER A 36 -7.47 1.11 10.69
CA SER A 36 -8.28 2.10 9.98
C SER A 36 -9.70 2.19 10.56
N MET A 37 -10.30 1.04 10.90
CA MET A 37 -11.60 1.01 11.57
C MET A 37 -11.56 1.68 12.94
N ALA A 38 -10.50 1.46 13.72
CA ALA A 38 -10.31 2.10 15.02
C ALA A 38 -10.17 3.62 14.91
N ILE A 39 -9.38 4.11 13.95
CA ILE A 39 -9.23 5.56 13.69
C ILE A 39 -10.57 6.17 13.25
N ALA A 40 -11.33 5.49 12.39
CA ALA A 40 -12.63 5.97 11.95
C ALA A 40 -13.63 6.12 13.11
N ILE A 41 -13.68 5.14 14.02
CA ILE A 41 -14.51 5.22 15.23
C ILE A 41 -14.02 6.35 16.15
N ALA A 42 -12.71 6.49 16.35
CA ALA A 42 -12.12 7.54 17.18
C ALA A 42 -12.41 8.96 16.63
N ALA A 43 -12.52 9.09 15.31
CA ALA A 43 -12.90 10.33 14.63
C ALA A 43 -14.43 10.59 14.65
N GLY A 44 -15.24 9.73 15.28
CA GLY A 44 -16.70 9.84 15.32
C GLY A 44 -17.41 9.36 14.04
N GLY A 45 -16.69 8.69 13.13
CA GLY A 45 -17.22 8.10 11.91
C GLY A 45 -17.64 6.63 12.06
N THR A 46 -18.16 6.05 10.97
CA THR A 46 -18.49 4.62 10.92
C THR A 46 -17.26 3.80 10.49
N PRO A 47 -17.14 2.52 10.90
CA PRO A 47 -16.04 1.64 10.47
C PRO A 47 -15.94 1.50 8.94
N ALA A 48 -17.09 1.56 8.26
CA ALA A 48 -17.16 1.54 6.80
C ALA A 48 -16.38 2.72 6.19
N MET A 49 -16.40 3.90 6.81
CA MET A 49 -15.65 5.06 6.34
C MET A 49 -14.15 4.84 6.40
N GLY A 50 -13.65 4.19 7.46
CA GLY A 50 -12.24 3.76 7.58
C GLY A 50 -11.83 2.74 6.52
N LEU A 51 -12.74 1.84 6.14
CA LEU A 51 -12.53 0.91 5.03
C LEU A 51 -12.41 1.64 3.69
N TYR A 52 -13.33 2.57 3.40
CA TYR A 52 -13.30 3.36 2.17
C TYR A 52 -12.03 4.20 2.04
N THR A 53 -11.63 4.88 3.12
CA THR A 53 -10.39 5.68 3.12
C THR A 53 -9.14 4.81 2.96
N ALA A 54 -9.11 3.62 3.56
CA ALA A 54 -8.01 2.67 3.39
C ALA A 54 -7.90 2.15 1.94
N ILE A 55 -9.02 1.83 1.29
CA ILE A 55 -9.03 1.38 -0.12
C ILE A 55 -8.58 2.49 -1.05
N VAL A 56 -9.16 3.68 -0.92
CA VAL A 56 -8.85 4.83 -1.78
C VAL A 56 -7.41 5.30 -1.54
N GLY A 57 -6.99 5.42 -0.28
CA GLY A 57 -5.63 5.75 0.10
C GLY A 57 -4.64 4.71 -0.40
N GLY A 58 -4.92 3.43 -0.21
CA GLY A 58 -4.09 2.32 -0.72
C GLY A 58 -4.00 2.31 -2.25
N PHE A 59 -5.07 2.64 -2.96
CA PHE A 59 -5.08 2.77 -4.42
C PHE A 59 -4.15 3.92 -4.87
N PHE A 60 -4.29 5.10 -4.27
CA PHE A 60 -3.42 6.24 -4.61
C PHE A 60 -1.97 6.02 -4.20
N ILE A 61 -1.71 5.41 -3.05
CA ILE A 61 -0.35 5.06 -2.60
C ILE A 61 0.28 4.00 -3.50
N SER A 62 -0.47 3.00 -3.95
CA SER A 62 0.03 1.99 -4.91
C SER A 62 0.28 2.59 -6.29
N LEU A 63 -0.61 3.49 -6.74
CA LEU A 63 -0.52 4.17 -8.04
C LEU A 63 0.61 5.21 -8.08
N LEU A 64 0.86 5.93 -6.98
CA LEU A 64 1.84 7.04 -6.90
C LEU A 64 3.16 6.63 -6.21
N GLY A 65 3.17 5.57 -5.40
CA GLY A 65 4.29 5.11 -4.56
C GLY A 65 5.13 3.98 -5.18
N GLY A 66 5.05 3.78 -6.50
CA GLY A 66 5.69 2.70 -7.25
C GLY A 66 7.22 2.74 -7.36
N SER A 67 7.94 2.84 -6.23
CA SER A 67 9.39 2.63 -6.18
C SER A 67 9.73 1.50 -5.21
N ARG A 68 10.50 0.54 -5.71
CA ARG A 68 10.90 -0.78 -5.17
C ARG A 68 11.38 -0.90 -3.72
N PHE A 69 11.37 0.17 -2.92
CA PHE A 69 11.84 0.18 -1.53
C PHE A 69 10.96 0.96 -0.56
N GLN A 70 9.74 1.36 -0.95
CA GLN A 70 8.88 2.12 -0.06
C GLN A 70 7.90 1.20 0.69
N ILE A 71 8.48 0.36 1.56
CA ILE A 71 7.82 0.02 2.83
C ILE A 71 7.87 1.33 3.62
N GLY A 72 6.86 2.18 3.41
CA GLY A 72 6.57 3.24 4.36
C GLY A 72 6.21 2.53 5.65
N GLY A 73 7.10 2.62 6.64
CA GLY A 73 6.80 2.20 7.99
C GLY A 73 5.54 2.88 8.52
#